data_AF-A0A1V5JF13-F1
#
_entry.id   AF-A0A1V5JF13-F1
#
_cell.length_a   1.000
_cell.length_b   1.000
_cell.length_c   1.000
_cell.angle_alpha   90.00
_cell.angle_beta   90.00
_cell.angle_gamma   90.00
#
_symmetry.space_group_name_H-M   'P 1'
#
loop_
_entity.id
_entity.type
_entity.pdbx_description
1 polymer ?
#
loop_
_entity_poly.entity_id
_entity_poly.type
_entity_poly.pdbx_seq_one_letter_code
_entity_poly.pdbx_strand_id
1 'polypeptide(L)'
;MRRHRWALLLDRAFVGRWGEKIFRPGASLPYLPPRQEGPLGRREGENFSWLYPRDPLFEEMDRRFPAPREAPRAPLDPTERDLWVQREGGAWRALELDLLCLQRYDVAHYGKFPPHPRDRLGLMNTDRLYGFFSFDPRGGEFFDEGCRRLGALHLFLKVQRQIVLPWRFDHDDEEQPSSNWVFFMAEREEEAQEGAALLAPFGERLLEGARPLDIFVLSLEALRGVRAPHETFWDLFAEIALPVGRTY
;
A
#
# COMPACT_ATOMS: atom_id res chain seq x y z
N MET A 1 10.22 17.82 9.16
CA MET A 1 9.26 18.04 10.26
C MET A 1 7.82 17.62 9.94
N ARG A 2 7.27 17.91 8.76
CA ARG A 2 5.85 17.61 8.44
C ARG A 2 5.45 16.13 8.60
N ARG A 3 6.21 15.20 8.01
CA ARG A 3 5.95 13.73 8.09
C ARG A 3 5.84 13.22 9.54
N HIS A 4 6.73 13.67 10.42
CA HIS A 4 6.74 13.27 11.83
C HIS A 4 5.52 13.79 12.60
N ARG A 5 5.07 15.02 12.31
CA ARG A 5 3.86 15.58 12.92
C ARG A 5 2.62 14.76 12.57
N TRP A 6 2.52 14.30 11.33
CA TRP A 6 1.39 13.51 10.86
C TRP A 6 1.40 12.11 11.46
N ALA A 7 2.58 11.47 11.54
CA ALA A 7 2.74 10.21 12.24
C ALA A 7 2.30 10.29 13.71
N LEU A 8 2.71 11.34 14.43
CA LEU A 8 2.31 11.55 15.84
C LEU A 8 0.80 11.79 16.02
N LEU A 9 0.14 12.46 15.07
CA LEU A 9 -1.30 12.66 15.12
C LEU A 9 -2.03 11.34 14.87
N LEU A 10 -1.59 10.56 13.88
CA LEU A 10 -2.17 9.26 13.58
C LEU A 10 -1.95 8.28 14.74
N ASP A 11 -0.76 8.26 15.33
CA ASP A 11 -0.43 7.46 16.52
C ASP A 11 -1.34 7.79 17.71
N ARG A 12 -1.70 9.06 17.92
CA ARG A 12 -2.61 9.46 19.00
C ARG A 12 -4.08 9.18 18.71
N ALA A 13 -4.45 9.02 17.44
CA ALA A 13 -5.84 8.89 17.02
C ALA A 13 -6.40 7.48 17.22
N PHE A 14 -5.55 6.46 17.38
CA PHE A 14 -5.99 5.11 17.74
C PHE A 14 -5.00 4.40 18.65
N VAL A 15 -5.50 3.50 19.50
CA VAL A 15 -4.71 2.75 20.48
C VAL A 15 -3.90 1.65 19.79
N GLY A 16 -4.53 0.91 18.86
CA GLY A 16 -3.94 -0.29 18.27
C GLY A 16 -4.06 -1.48 19.22
N ARG A 17 -5.26 -1.70 19.76
CA ARG A 17 -5.55 -2.69 20.82
C ARG A 17 -4.95 -4.06 20.49
N TRP A 18 -4.37 -4.71 21.50
CA TRP A 18 -3.71 -6.03 21.42
C TRP A 18 -2.47 -6.09 20.53
N GLY A 19 -1.99 -4.92 20.10
CA GLY A 19 -1.02 -4.83 19.04
C GLY A 19 0.14 -3.87 19.31
N GLU A 20 0.97 -3.74 18.28
CA GLU A 20 2.05 -2.78 18.20
C GLU A 20 1.86 -1.94 16.94
N LYS A 21 1.95 -0.61 17.09
CA LYS A 21 1.98 0.35 16.00
C LYS A 21 3.43 0.70 15.67
N ILE A 22 3.86 0.45 14.44
CA ILE A 22 5.20 0.77 13.97
C ILE A 22 5.08 1.84 12.89
N PHE A 23 5.39 3.09 13.24
CA PHE A 23 5.43 4.21 12.31
C PHE A 23 6.82 4.38 11.71
N ARG A 24 6.89 4.45 10.38
CA ARG A 24 8.12 4.70 9.61
C ARG A 24 7.92 5.90 8.68
N PRO A 25 8.11 7.14 9.18
CA PRO A 25 8.04 8.33 8.35
C PRO A 25 9.16 8.33 7.30
N GLY A 26 8.83 8.59 6.02
CA GLY A 26 9.84 8.56 4.95
C GLY A 26 10.32 7.15 4.59
N ALA A 27 9.47 6.13 4.75
CA ALA A 27 9.83 4.77 4.37
C ALA A 27 10.07 4.66 2.86
N SER A 28 11.15 3.96 2.48
CA SER A 28 11.53 3.72 1.09
C SER A 28 11.20 2.27 0.71
N LEU A 29 10.34 2.08 -0.28
CA LEU A 29 9.88 0.77 -0.73
C LEU A 29 10.49 0.40 -2.08
N PRO A 30 11.20 -0.74 -2.19
CA PRO A 30 11.83 -1.15 -3.44
C PRO A 30 10.79 -1.73 -4.41
N TYR A 31 10.74 -1.25 -5.64
CA TYR A 31 9.91 -1.81 -6.70
C TYR A 31 10.68 -1.98 -8.01
N LEU A 32 10.24 -2.93 -8.83
CA LEU A 32 10.75 -3.11 -10.18
C LEU A 32 10.01 -2.14 -11.11
N PRO A 33 10.71 -1.21 -11.80
CA PRO A 33 10.06 -0.35 -12.79
C PRO A 33 9.76 -1.10 -14.09
N PRO A 34 8.81 -0.62 -14.93
CA PRO A 34 8.66 -1.10 -16.30
C PRO A 34 9.95 -0.92 -17.11
N ARG A 35 10.14 -1.74 -18.16
CA ARG A 35 11.31 -1.63 -19.04
C ARG A 35 11.28 -0.37 -19.90
N GLN A 36 10.08 0.04 -20.32
CA GLN A 36 9.90 1.26 -21.08
C GLN A 36 9.57 2.42 -20.13
N GLU A 37 10.26 3.54 -20.28
CA GLU A 37 9.90 4.75 -19.55
C GLU A 37 8.56 5.30 -20.05
N GLY A 38 7.76 5.78 -19.11
CA GLY A 38 6.43 6.29 -19.40
C GLY A 38 5.55 6.33 -18.15
N PRO A 39 4.33 6.84 -18.28
CA PRO A 39 3.37 6.83 -17.19
C PRO A 39 2.92 5.40 -16.89
N LEU A 40 2.73 5.09 -15.60
CA LEU A 40 2.26 3.77 -15.16
C LEU A 40 0.77 3.56 -15.42
N GLY A 41 0.00 4.66 -15.50
CA GLY A 41 -1.43 4.67 -15.82
C GLY A 41 -1.78 5.92 -16.60
N ARG A 42 -2.93 5.92 -17.26
CA ARG A 42 -3.39 7.02 -18.10
C ARG A 42 -4.87 7.28 -17.87
N ARG A 43 -5.20 8.57 -17.75
CA ARG A 43 -6.57 9.08 -17.78
C ARG A 43 -6.93 9.54 -19.20
N GLU A 44 -8.08 9.10 -19.69
CA GLU A 44 -8.65 9.49 -20.98
C GLU A 44 -10.11 9.91 -20.74
N GLY A 45 -10.33 11.22 -20.54
CA GLY A 45 -11.63 11.75 -20.14
C GLY A 45 -12.08 11.19 -18.79
N GLU A 46 -13.22 10.51 -18.78
CA GLU A 46 -13.80 9.85 -17.61
C GLU A 46 -13.29 8.41 -17.42
N ASN A 47 -12.34 7.95 -18.24
CA ASN A 47 -11.76 6.62 -18.11
C ASN A 47 -10.32 6.66 -17.56
N PHE A 48 -9.92 5.57 -16.91
CA PHE A 48 -8.56 5.35 -16.43
C PHE A 48 -8.12 3.91 -16.68
N SER A 49 -6.85 3.72 -17.05
CA SER A 49 -6.27 2.38 -17.17
C SER A 49 -4.81 2.36 -16.71
N TRP A 50 -4.41 1.25 -16.08
CA TRP A 50 -3.02 0.95 -15.82
C TRP A 50 -2.34 0.46 -17.11
N LEU A 51 -1.17 1.01 -17.40
CA LEU A 51 -0.36 0.68 -18.58
C LEU A 51 0.71 -0.36 -18.26
N TYR A 52 1.23 -0.37 -17.02
CA TYR A 52 2.26 -1.31 -16.60
C TYR A 52 1.90 -2.80 -16.82
N PRO A 53 0.64 -3.28 -16.74
CA PRO A 53 0.35 -4.69 -16.99
C PRO A 53 0.73 -5.18 -18.40
N ARG A 54 0.89 -4.26 -19.37
CA ARG A 54 1.28 -4.56 -20.75
C ARG A 54 2.80 -4.48 -20.97
N ASP A 55 3.58 -4.17 -19.94
CA ASP A 55 5.03 -4.19 -20.06
C ASP A 55 5.53 -5.65 -20.09
N PRO A 56 6.44 -6.01 -21.02
CA PRO A 56 6.94 -7.38 -21.14
C PRO A 56 7.53 -7.96 -19.85
N LEU A 57 8.07 -7.13 -18.96
CA LEU A 57 8.56 -7.57 -17.65
C LEU A 57 7.44 -8.16 -16.80
N PHE A 58 6.29 -7.49 -16.74
CA PHE A 58 5.18 -7.88 -15.88
C PHE A 58 4.36 -9.01 -16.49
N GLU A 59 4.21 -9.05 -17.82
CA GLU A 59 3.63 -10.21 -18.52
C GLU A 59 4.44 -11.49 -18.23
N GLU A 60 5.77 -11.41 -18.31
CA GLU A 60 6.65 -12.54 -18.00
C GLU A 60 6.59 -12.93 -16.53
N MET A 61 6.53 -11.96 -15.62
CA MET A 61 6.40 -12.24 -14.18
C MET A 61 5.08 -12.96 -13.87
N ASP A 62 3.96 -12.55 -14.48
CA ASP A 62 2.67 -13.19 -14.30
C ASP A 62 2.64 -14.61 -14.85
N ARG A 63 3.29 -14.83 -16.00
CA ARG A 63 3.40 -16.16 -16.61
C ARG A 63 4.27 -17.11 -15.79
N ARG A 64 5.38 -16.62 -15.24
CA ARG A 64 6.39 -17.46 -14.55
C ARG A 64 6.10 -17.64 -13.06
N PHE A 65 5.62 -16.59 -12.40
CA PHE A 65 5.36 -16.55 -10.96
C PHE A 65 3.93 -16.06 -10.69
N PRO A 66 2.90 -16.82 -11.09
CA PRO A 66 1.52 -16.44 -10.80
C PRO A 66 1.33 -16.24 -9.29
N ALA A 67 0.57 -15.21 -8.91
CA ALA A 67 0.22 -14.98 -7.52
C ALA A 67 -0.52 -16.22 -6.97
N PRO A 68 -0.07 -16.82 -5.84
CA PRO A 68 -0.71 -18.00 -5.29
C PRO A 68 -2.17 -17.72 -4.92
N ARG A 69 -3.06 -18.64 -5.27
CA ARG A 69 -4.50 -18.59 -4.90
C ARG A 69 -4.81 -19.31 -3.60
N GLU A 70 -3.90 -20.17 -3.14
CA GLU A 70 -4.01 -20.94 -1.92
C GLU A 70 -2.63 -21.05 -1.25
N ALA A 71 -2.62 -21.43 0.02
CA ALA A 71 -1.41 -21.71 0.76
C ALA A 71 -0.56 -22.75 0.02
N PRO A 72 0.72 -22.46 -0.26
CA PRO A 72 1.53 -23.37 -1.04
C PRO A 72 1.77 -24.65 -0.21
N ARG A 73 1.44 -25.80 -0.79
CA ARG A 73 1.60 -27.13 -0.14
C ARG A 73 3.06 -27.47 0.16
N ALA A 74 3.99 -26.84 -0.55
CA ALA A 74 5.44 -26.95 -0.35
C ALA A 74 6.07 -25.56 -0.41
N PRO A 75 7.18 -25.32 0.31
CA PRO A 75 7.92 -24.06 0.20
C PRO A 75 8.23 -23.74 -1.26
N LEU A 76 7.88 -22.53 -1.69
CA LEU A 76 8.20 -22.05 -3.02
C LEU A 76 9.72 -21.88 -3.13
N ASP A 77 10.34 -22.44 -4.17
CA ASP A 77 11.79 -22.32 -4.38
C ASP A 77 12.15 -20.83 -4.50
N PRO A 78 12.89 -20.27 -3.52
CA PRO A 78 13.29 -18.87 -3.55
C PRO A 78 14.38 -18.63 -4.60
N THR A 79 15.16 -19.65 -4.95
CA THR A 79 16.33 -19.55 -5.82
C THR A 79 15.95 -19.09 -7.22
N GLU A 80 14.92 -19.69 -7.81
CA GLU A 80 14.47 -19.31 -9.15
C GLU A 80 13.97 -17.86 -9.22
N ARG A 81 13.18 -17.43 -8.21
CA ARG A 81 12.66 -16.07 -8.12
C ARG A 81 13.78 -15.06 -7.93
N ASP A 82 14.74 -15.36 -7.06
CA ASP A 82 15.88 -14.49 -6.79
C ASP A 82 16.76 -14.34 -8.03
N LEU A 83 17.05 -15.45 -8.74
CA LEU A 83 17.80 -15.41 -9.99
C LEU A 83 17.06 -14.64 -11.09
N TRP A 84 15.74 -14.80 -11.19
CA TRP A 84 14.94 -14.04 -12.14
C TRP A 84 14.96 -12.54 -11.82
N VAL A 85 14.78 -12.17 -10.56
CA VAL A 85 14.88 -10.77 -10.12
C VAL A 85 16.27 -10.19 -10.42
N GLN A 86 17.34 -10.93 -10.18
CA GLN A 86 18.70 -10.48 -10.49
C GLN A 86 18.91 -10.26 -11.99
N ARG A 87 18.28 -11.09 -12.83
CA ARG A 87 18.38 -11.00 -14.29
C ARG A 87 17.50 -9.91 -14.89
N GLU A 88 16.25 -9.82 -14.42
CA GLU A 88 15.20 -8.99 -15.01
C GLU A 88 15.04 -7.64 -14.32
N GLY A 89 15.39 -7.56 -13.04
CA GLY A 89 15.02 -6.45 -12.17
C GLY A 89 15.71 -5.12 -12.50
N GLY A 90 16.72 -5.13 -13.37
CA GLY A 90 17.48 -3.94 -13.73
C GLY A 90 17.91 -3.14 -12.48
N ALA A 91 17.81 -1.82 -12.57
CA ALA A 91 17.96 -0.96 -11.39
C ALA A 91 16.62 -0.82 -10.67
N TRP A 92 16.50 -1.47 -9.51
CA TRP A 92 15.40 -1.24 -8.57
C TRP A 92 15.17 0.26 -8.35
N ARG A 93 13.90 0.68 -8.34
CA ARG A 93 13.51 2.03 -7.94
C ARG A 93 12.98 2.02 -6.51
N ALA A 94 12.99 3.19 -5.90
CA ALA A 94 12.49 3.44 -4.56
C ALA A 94 11.20 4.27 -4.62
N LEU A 95 10.13 3.74 -4.06
CA LEU A 95 8.92 4.50 -3.75
C LEU A 95 9.09 5.10 -2.35
N GLU A 96 9.22 6.42 -2.30
CA GLU A 96 9.22 7.16 -1.04
C GLU A 96 7.79 7.37 -0.55
N LEU A 97 7.47 6.79 0.59
CA LEU A 97 6.24 7.06 1.32
C LEU A 97 6.43 8.25 2.24
N ASP A 98 5.38 9.03 2.45
CA ASP A 98 5.42 10.03 3.52
C ASP A 98 5.29 9.37 4.89
N LEU A 99 4.52 8.28 4.97
CA LEU A 99 4.41 7.41 6.14
C LEU A 99 4.12 5.96 5.75
N LEU A 100 4.79 5.02 6.40
CA LEU A 100 4.33 3.64 6.51
C LEU A 100 3.93 3.37 7.95
N CYS A 101 2.71 2.89 8.19
CA CYS A 101 2.29 2.35 9.47
C CYS A 101 2.11 0.84 9.33
N LEU A 102 2.79 0.07 10.18
CA LEU A 102 2.57 -1.36 10.32
C LEU A 102 1.85 -1.59 11.64
N GLN A 103 0.69 -2.22 11.58
CA GLN A 103 -0.07 -2.62 12.76
C GLN A 103 0.08 -4.12 12.93
N ARG A 104 0.73 -4.54 14.01
CA ARG A 104 0.77 -5.94 14.44
C ARG A 104 -0.35 -6.19 15.41
N TYR A 105 -1.06 -7.30 15.28
CA TYR A 105 -1.98 -7.78 16.30
C TYR A 105 -1.37 -8.96 17.05
N ASP A 106 -1.88 -9.22 18.25
CA ASP A 106 -1.53 -10.35 19.11
C ASP A 106 -0.02 -10.61 19.18
N VAL A 107 0.76 -9.57 19.47
CA VAL A 107 2.24 -9.60 19.41
C VAL A 107 2.83 -10.76 20.21
N ALA A 108 2.26 -11.07 21.39
CA ALA A 108 2.69 -12.19 22.22
C ALA A 108 2.48 -13.56 21.54
N HIS A 109 1.39 -13.69 20.78
CA HIS A 109 1.09 -14.90 20.02
C HIS A 109 1.97 -15.01 18.78
N TYR A 110 2.13 -13.95 17.99
CA TYR A 110 2.96 -14.02 16.78
C TYR A 110 4.47 -14.03 17.07
N GLY A 111 4.90 -13.58 18.25
CA GLY A 111 6.31 -13.63 18.67
C GLY A 111 6.90 -15.04 18.76
N LYS A 112 6.07 -16.09 18.71
CA LYS A 112 6.51 -17.50 18.67
C LYS A 112 6.95 -17.94 17.27
N PHE A 113 6.52 -17.25 16.21
CA PHE A 113 6.88 -17.62 14.84
C PHE A 113 8.27 -17.05 14.48
N PRO A 114 9.13 -17.85 13.83
CA PRO A 114 10.43 -17.37 13.38
C PRO A 114 10.24 -16.30 12.29
N PRO A 115 11.05 -15.22 12.29
CA PRO A 115 11.01 -14.23 11.21
C PRO A 115 11.22 -14.89 9.85
N HIS A 116 10.39 -14.52 8.86
CA HIS A 116 10.56 -15.03 7.51
C HIS A 116 11.85 -14.47 6.89
N PRO A 117 12.75 -15.32 6.35
CA PRO A 117 14.10 -14.89 5.93
C PRO A 117 14.11 -13.84 4.81
N ARG A 118 13.00 -13.72 4.06
CA ARG A 118 12.84 -12.75 2.97
C ARG A 118 12.06 -11.50 3.38
N ASP A 119 11.47 -11.48 4.58
CA ASP A 119 10.73 -10.32 5.08
C ASP A 119 11.67 -9.26 5.67
N ARG A 120 12.47 -8.64 4.80
CA ARG A 120 13.43 -7.61 5.21
C ARG A 120 12.79 -6.32 5.70
N LEU A 121 11.53 -6.10 5.34
CA LEU A 121 10.77 -4.91 5.71
C LEU A 121 9.87 -5.17 6.92
N GLY A 122 9.79 -6.39 7.45
CA GLY A 122 8.95 -6.73 8.60
C GLY A 122 7.46 -6.53 8.33
N LEU A 123 7.01 -6.86 7.11
CA LEU A 123 5.64 -6.71 6.61
C LEU A 123 4.75 -7.91 6.91
N MET A 124 5.35 -9.07 7.20
CA MET A 124 4.58 -10.26 7.55
C MET A 124 3.94 -10.07 8.93
N ASN A 125 2.73 -10.63 9.11
CA ASN A 125 1.93 -10.49 10.33
C ASN A 125 1.60 -9.02 10.69
N THR A 126 1.37 -8.19 9.68
CA THR A 126 0.98 -6.78 9.86
C THR A 126 -0.11 -6.36 8.90
N ASP A 127 -1.08 -5.59 9.39
CA ASP A 127 -1.83 -4.66 8.54
C ASP A 127 -0.95 -3.47 8.16
N ARG A 128 -1.13 -2.95 6.95
CA ARG A 128 -0.20 -1.98 6.33
C ARG A 128 -0.96 -0.77 5.83
N LEU A 129 -0.62 0.40 6.39
CA LEU A 129 -1.15 1.68 5.96
C LEU A 129 -0.06 2.51 5.27
N TYR A 130 -0.26 2.78 3.98
CA TYR A 130 0.64 3.50 3.08
C TYR A 130 0.16 4.94 2.93
N GLY A 131 0.87 5.89 3.54
CA GLY A 131 0.49 7.30 3.58
C GLY A 131 1.27 8.16 2.60
N PHE A 132 0.53 8.95 1.81
CA PHE A 132 1.07 10.04 0.99
C PHE A 132 0.50 11.38 1.48
N PHE A 133 1.35 12.36 1.78
CA PHE A 133 0.97 13.62 2.43
C PHE A 133 1.12 14.84 1.52
N SER A 134 0.36 15.90 1.84
CA SER A 134 0.44 17.21 1.18
C SER A 134 0.06 17.18 -0.30
N PHE A 135 -1.15 16.69 -0.55
CA PHE A 135 -1.76 16.72 -1.87
C PHE A 135 -2.65 17.95 -1.99
N ASP A 136 -2.35 18.82 -2.94
CA ASP A 136 -3.25 19.91 -3.34
C ASP A 136 -4.16 19.41 -4.48
N PRO A 137 -5.43 19.10 -4.23
CA PRO A 137 -6.36 18.61 -5.26
C PRO A 137 -6.66 19.67 -6.33
N ARG A 138 -6.37 20.94 -6.05
CA ARG A 138 -6.59 22.07 -6.96
C ARG A 138 -5.39 22.30 -7.88
N GLY A 139 -4.25 21.67 -7.57
CA GLY A 139 -3.10 21.60 -8.46
C GLY A 139 -3.39 20.69 -9.64
N GLY A 140 -3.14 21.16 -10.87
CA GLY A 140 -3.41 20.40 -12.10
C GLY A 140 -2.71 19.05 -12.22
N GLU A 141 -1.72 18.76 -11.36
CA GLU A 141 -0.95 17.52 -11.34
C GLU A 141 -1.42 16.51 -10.28
N PHE A 142 -2.44 16.82 -9.46
CA PHE A 142 -2.87 15.95 -8.34
C PHE A 142 -3.15 14.51 -8.80
N PHE A 143 -3.97 14.37 -9.85
CA PHE A 143 -4.38 13.07 -10.34
C PHE A 143 -3.18 12.30 -10.88
N ASP A 144 -2.32 12.95 -11.66
CA ASP A 144 -1.19 12.32 -12.33
C ASP A 144 -0.09 11.90 -11.33
N GLU A 145 0.24 12.77 -10.37
CA GLU A 145 1.20 12.47 -9.30
C GLU A 145 0.66 11.40 -8.35
N GLY A 146 -0.63 11.47 -7.99
CA GLY A 146 -1.31 10.44 -7.21
C GLY A 146 -1.26 9.08 -7.90
N CYS A 147 -1.58 9.03 -9.20
CA CYS A 147 -1.51 7.82 -10.01
C CYS A 147 -0.08 7.30 -10.17
N ARG A 148 0.92 8.18 -10.29
CA ARG A 148 2.33 7.79 -10.36
C ARG A 148 2.77 7.08 -9.08
N ARG A 149 2.45 7.65 -7.92
CA ARG A 149 2.76 7.06 -6.62
C ARG A 149 1.99 5.76 -6.36
N LEU A 150 0.69 5.75 -6.66
CA LEU A 150 -0.15 4.56 -6.54
C LEU A 150 0.32 3.44 -7.47
N GLY A 151 0.68 3.75 -8.72
CA GLY A 151 1.24 2.78 -9.65
C GLY A 151 2.58 2.20 -9.15
N ALA A 152 3.46 3.01 -8.58
CA ALA A 152 4.67 2.51 -7.95
C ALA A 152 4.37 1.59 -6.75
N LEU A 153 3.33 1.90 -5.97
CA LEU A 153 2.85 1.03 -4.90
C LEU A 153 2.30 -0.28 -5.46
N HIS A 154 1.55 -0.27 -6.56
CA HIS A 154 1.09 -1.48 -7.24
C HIS A 154 2.26 -2.39 -7.60
N LEU A 155 3.31 -1.83 -8.20
CA LEU A 155 4.51 -2.60 -8.57
C LEU A 155 5.23 -3.17 -7.35
N PHE A 156 5.32 -2.40 -6.26
CA PHE A 156 5.82 -2.90 -4.98
C PHE A 156 4.99 -4.09 -4.48
N LEU A 157 3.67 -3.95 -4.37
CA LEU A 157 2.77 -5.01 -3.88
C LEU A 157 2.85 -6.26 -4.75
N LYS A 158 2.89 -6.08 -6.07
CA LYS A 158 3.03 -7.17 -7.05
C LYS A 158 4.31 -7.98 -6.80
N VAL A 159 5.43 -7.30 -6.63
CA VAL A 159 6.72 -7.94 -6.29
C VAL A 159 6.65 -8.65 -4.95
N GLN A 160 6.04 -8.06 -3.93
CA GLN A 160 5.89 -8.73 -2.64
C GLN A 160 5.06 -10.02 -2.77
N ARG A 161 3.94 -9.98 -3.49
CA ARG A 161 2.98 -11.09 -3.64
C ARG A 161 3.44 -12.22 -4.54
N GLN A 162 4.30 -11.96 -5.52
CA GLN A 162 4.72 -12.99 -6.49
C GLN A 162 6.15 -13.47 -6.23
N ILE A 163 7.00 -12.57 -5.73
CA ILE A 163 8.44 -12.82 -5.58
C ILE A 163 8.82 -12.97 -4.12
N VAL A 164 8.61 -11.95 -3.26
CA VAL A 164 9.29 -11.87 -1.95
C VAL A 164 8.59 -12.72 -0.88
N LEU A 165 7.28 -12.50 -0.70
CA LEU A 165 6.41 -13.15 0.29
C LEU A 165 5.18 -13.74 -0.41
N PRO A 166 5.35 -14.65 -1.38
CA PRO A 166 4.22 -15.25 -2.07
C PRO A 166 3.29 -15.96 -1.08
N TRP A 167 1.99 -15.73 -1.23
CA TRP A 167 0.92 -16.09 -0.28
C TRP A 167 0.98 -15.36 1.08
N ARG A 168 2.16 -15.32 1.71
CA ARG A 168 2.41 -14.74 3.05
C ARG A 168 2.38 -13.21 3.10
N PHE A 169 2.31 -12.53 1.96
CA PHE A 169 2.16 -11.08 1.95
C PHE A 169 0.76 -10.67 2.40
N ASP A 170 -0.30 -11.29 1.88
CA ASP A 170 -1.67 -10.92 2.26
C ASP A 170 -2.25 -11.82 3.35
N HIS A 171 -1.46 -12.74 3.90
CA HIS A 171 -1.87 -13.65 4.97
C HIS A 171 -0.79 -13.77 6.03
N ASP A 172 -1.20 -13.78 7.30
CA ASP A 172 -0.29 -14.00 8.42
C ASP A 172 0.11 -15.49 8.57
N ASP A 173 0.86 -15.79 9.63
CA ASP A 173 1.27 -17.16 9.97
C ASP A 173 0.11 -18.12 10.23
N GLU A 174 -1.06 -17.62 10.65
CA GLU A 174 -2.28 -18.39 10.88
C GLU A 174 -3.26 -18.31 9.70
N GLU A 175 -2.79 -17.83 8.56
CA GLU A 175 -3.53 -17.70 7.30
C GLU A 175 -4.71 -16.72 7.37
N GLN A 176 -4.71 -15.80 8.35
CA GLN A 176 -5.70 -14.73 8.40
C GLN A 176 -5.31 -13.60 7.42
N PRO A 177 -6.27 -13.01 6.70
CA PRO A 177 -6.01 -11.92 5.78
C PRO A 177 -5.37 -10.71 6.48
N SER A 178 -4.33 -10.15 5.86
CA SER A 178 -3.74 -8.87 6.23
C SER A 178 -4.26 -7.76 5.32
N SER A 179 -4.50 -6.59 5.90
CA SER A 179 -5.04 -5.43 5.20
C SER A 179 -3.95 -4.56 4.60
N ASN A 180 -4.20 -4.06 3.40
CA ASN A 180 -3.35 -3.10 2.71
C ASN A 180 -4.19 -1.86 2.39
N TRP A 181 -3.93 -0.75 3.05
CA TRP A 181 -4.66 0.50 2.86
C TRP A 181 -3.70 1.58 2.41
N VAL A 182 -4.02 2.25 1.31
CA VAL A 182 -3.33 3.46 0.89
C VAL A 182 -4.21 4.66 1.21
N PHE A 183 -3.59 5.73 1.69
CA PHE A 183 -4.30 6.96 1.96
C PHE A 183 -3.53 8.19 1.50
N PHE A 184 -4.25 9.08 0.84
CA PHE A 184 -3.81 10.43 0.53
C PHE A 184 -4.30 11.35 1.64
N MET A 185 -3.44 12.21 2.16
CA MET A 185 -3.87 13.14 3.21
C MET A 185 -3.60 14.60 2.82
N ALA A 186 -4.66 15.39 2.91
CA ALA A 186 -4.72 16.82 2.67
C ALA A 186 -4.60 17.60 3.99
N GLU A 187 -4.33 18.90 3.93
CA GLU A 187 -4.27 19.71 5.15
C GLU A 187 -5.68 20.05 5.65
N ARG A 188 -6.61 20.40 4.74
CA ARG A 188 -7.99 20.79 5.05
C ARG A 188 -9.02 19.72 4.67
N GLU A 189 -10.15 19.70 5.35
CA GLU A 189 -11.24 18.77 5.06
C GLU A 189 -11.87 19.01 3.68
N GLU A 190 -12.04 20.27 3.30
CA GLU A 190 -12.51 20.67 1.97
C GLU A 190 -11.61 20.09 0.85
N GLU A 191 -10.30 20.13 1.04
CA GLU A 191 -9.32 19.57 0.08
C GLU A 191 -9.42 18.04 0.02
N ALA A 192 -9.62 17.37 1.16
CA ALA A 192 -9.82 15.93 1.19
C ALA A 192 -11.09 15.54 0.42
N GLN A 193 -12.17 16.30 0.58
CA GLN A 193 -13.43 16.08 -0.14
C GLN A 193 -13.28 16.27 -1.65
N GLU A 194 -12.61 17.34 -2.08
CA GLU A 194 -12.30 17.58 -3.49
C GLU A 194 -11.44 16.45 -4.09
N GLY A 195 -10.39 16.04 -3.38
CA GLY A 195 -9.52 14.94 -3.80
C GLY A 195 -10.25 13.60 -3.88
N ALA A 196 -11.09 13.28 -2.90
CA ALA A 196 -11.93 12.09 -2.92
C ALA A 196 -12.91 12.12 -4.10
N ALA A 197 -13.61 13.25 -4.32
CA ALA A 197 -14.54 13.41 -5.43
C ALA A 197 -13.86 13.28 -6.80
N LEU A 198 -12.61 13.75 -6.92
CA LEU A 198 -11.82 13.61 -8.15
C LEU A 198 -11.39 12.16 -8.42
N LEU A 199 -11.08 11.38 -7.39
CA LEU A 199 -10.62 9.99 -7.53
C LEU A 199 -11.76 8.97 -7.58
N ALA A 200 -12.88 9.22 -6.90
CA ALA A 200 -13.99 8.28 -6.74
C ALA A 200 -14.54 7.70 -8.06
N PRO A 201 -14.69 8.48 -9.17
CA PRO A 201 -15.13 7.91 -10.46
C PRO A 201 -14.21 6.81 -11.00
N PHE A 202 -12.95 6.80 -10.57
CA PHE A 202 -11.93 5.85 -11.02
C PHE A 202 -11.63 4.76 -9.98
N GLY A 203 -12.28 4.75 -8.81
CA GLY A 203 -11.89 3.90 -7.66
C GLY A 203 -11.66 2.42 -8.00
N GLU A 204 -12.60 1.80 -8.73
CA GLU A 204 -12.47 0.41 -9.17
C GLU A 204 -11.29 0.19 -10.13
N ARG A 205 -11.06 1.12 -11.06
CA ARG A 205 -9.94 1.08 -12.00
C ARG A 205 -8.60 1.34 -11.32
N LEU A 206 -8.57 2.23 -10.33
CA LEU A 206 -7.40 2.49 -9.52
C LEU A 206 -6.98 1.26 -8.72
N LEU A 207 -7.89 0.35 -8.37
CA LEU A 207 -7.59 -0.90 -7.67
C LEU A 207 -7.23 -2.08 -8.58
N GLU A 208 -7.48 -1.96 -9.89
CA GLU A 208 -7.25 -3.04 -10.85
C GLU A 208 -5.78 -3.52 -10.84
N GLY A 209 -5.58 -4.82 -10.62
CA GLY A 209 -4.25 -5.43 -10.58
C GLY A 209 -3.48 -5.30 -9.26
N ALA A 210 -4.04 -4.66 -8.23
CA ALA A 210 -3.41 -4.53 -6.91
C ALA A 210 -4.28 -4.97 -5.73
N ARG A 211 -5.44 -5.58 -5.98
CA ARG A 211 -6.26 -6.18 -4.91
C ARG A 211 -5.49 -7.35 -4.23
N PRO A 212 -5.63 -7.54 -2.90
CA PRO A 212 -6.39 -6.69 -1.96
C PRO A 212 -5.68 -5.36 -1.65
N LEU A 213 -6.38 -4.24 -1.83
CA LEU A 213 -5.93 -2.88 -1.52
C LEU A 213 -7.17 -1.99 -1.40
N ASP A 214 -7.17 -1.07 -0.43
CA ASP A 214 -8.20 -0.04 -0.31
C ASP A 214 -7.57 1.35 -0.42
N ILE A 215 -8.30 2.30 -1.02
CA ILE A 215 -7.86 3.67 -1.22
C ILE A 215 -8.76 4.62 -0.42
N PHE A 216 -8.13 5.46 0.39
CA PHE A 216 -8.79 6.49 1.18
C PHE A 216 -8.19 7.87 0.92
N VAL A 217 -8.97 8.89 1.23
CA VAL A 217 -8.50 10.27 1.41
C VAL A 217 -8.83 10.70 2.83
N LEU A 218 -7.91 11.40 3.47
CA LEU A 218 -8.04 11.92 4.84
C LEU A 218 -7.69 13.41 4.86
N SER A 219 -8.12 14.12 5.90
CA SER A 219 -7.60 15.45 6.18
C SER A 219 -6.90 15.50 7.54
N LEU A 220 -5.94 16.41 7.64
CA LEU A 220 -5.29 16.70 8.91
C LEU A 220 -6.25 17.41 9.88
N GLU A 221 -7.21 18.17 9.37
CA GLU A 221 -8.29 18.78 10.15
C GLU A 221 -9.16 17.72 10.83
N ALA A 222 -9.64 16.72 10.09
CA ALA A 222 -10.40 15.60 10.66
C ALA A 222 -9.57 14.83 11.69
N LEU A 223 -8.30 14.51 11.37
CA LEU A 223 -7.42 13.80 12.29
C LEU A 223 -7.15 14.59 13.59
N ARG A 224 -7.04 15.92 13.52
CA ARG A 224 -6.92 16.79 14.72
C ARG A 224 -8.23 16.89 15.50
N GLY A 225 -9.37 16.68 14.83
CA GLY A 225 -10.70 16.70 15.43
C GLY A 225 -10.99 15.48 16.33
N VAL A 226 -10.22 14.41 16.19
CA VAL A 226 -10.34 13.18 17.01
C VAL A 226 -10.09 13.51 18.48
N ARG A 227 -11.14 13.47 19.30
CA ARG A 227 -11.10 13.87 20.72
C ARG A 227 -10.61 12.77 21.65
N ALA A 228 -10.89 11.52 21.30
CA ALA A 228 -10.50 10.33 22.05
C ALA A 228 -9.95 9.30 21.06
N PRO A 229 -8.90 8.55 21.43
CA PRO A 229 -8.34 7.54 20.57
C PRO A 229 -9.36 6.42 20.31
N HIS A 230 -9.47 5.99 19.06
CA HIS A 230 -10.20 4.80 18.68
C HIS A 230 -9.46 3.53 19.13
N GLU A 231 -10.17 2.41 19.28
CA GLU A 231 -9.53 1.13 19.65
C GLU A 231 -8.60 0.63 18.54
N THR A 232 -9.08 0.69 17.29
CA THR A 232 -8.35 0.23 16.10
C THR A 232 -8.27 1.31 15.02
N PHE A 233 -7.36 1.13 14.06
CA PHE A 233 -7.31 2.01 12.88
C PHE A 233 -8.56 1.85 11.99
N TRP A 234 -9.24 0.70 12.06
CA TRP A 234 -10.50 0.48 11.34
C TRP A 234 -11.59 1.42 11.82
N ASP A 235 -11.77 1.52 13.14
CA ASP A 235 -12.74 2.41 13.76
C ASP A 235 -12.42 3.88 13.43
N LEU A 236 -11.14 4.24 13.47
CA LEU A 236 -10.67 5.57 13.12
C LEU A 236 -11.02 5.91 11.66
N PHE A 237 -10.63 5.08 10.70
CA PHE A 237 -10.87 5.35 9.29
C PHE A 237 -12.36 5.31 8.95
N ALA A 238 -13.16 4.49 9.64
CA ALA A 238 -14.61 4.52 9.48
C ALA A 238 -15.22 5.87 9.88
N GLU A 239 -14.62 6.61 10.82
CA GLU A 239 -15.07 7.95 11.23
C GLU A 239 -14.53 9.05 10.30
N ILE A 240 -13.23 9.04 9.99
CA ILE A 240 -12.56 10.22 9.40
C ILE A 240 -12.13 10.06 7.95
N ALA A 241 -12.17 8.85 7.38
CA ALA A 241 -11.67 8.61 6.03
C ALA A 241 -12.76 8.71 4.97
N LEU A 242 -12.42 9.30 3.85
CA LEU A 242 -13.25 9.35 2.64
C LEU A 242 -12.84 8.19 1.73
N PRO A 243 -13.68 7.16 1.54
CA PRO A 243 -13.34 6.03 0.69
C PRO A 243 -13.36 6.41 -0.79
N VAL A 244 -12.35 5.95 -1.53
CA VAL A 244 -12.25 6.09 -2.99
C VAL A 244 -12.52 4.75 -3.68
N GLY A 245 -11.93 3.67 -3.18
CA GLY A 245 -12.12 2.32 -3.69
C GLY A 245 -11.86 1.32 -2.57
N ARG A 246 -12.63 0.22 -2.54
CA ARG A 246 -12.51 -0.82 -1.50
C ARG A 246 -12.53 -2.21 -2.12
N THR A 247 -11.86 -3.14 -1.47
CA THR A 247 -11.94 -4.57 -1.72
C THR A 247 -12.99 -5.16 -0.77
N TYR A 248 -14.09 -5.66 -1.34
CA TYR A 248 -15.14 -6.37 -0.63
C TYR A 248 -14.84 -7.87 -0.58
#